data_AF-A0A2G4SZ93-F1
#
_entry.id   AF-A0A2G4SZ93-F1
#
_cell.length_a   1.000
_cell.length_b   1.000
_cell.length_c   1.000
_cell.angle_alpha   90.00
_cell.angle_beta   90.00
_cell.angle_gamma   90.00
#
_symmetry.space_group_name_H-M   'P 1'
#
loop_
_entity.id
_entity.type
_entity.pdbx_description
1 polymer ?
#
loop_
_entity_poly.entity_id
_entity_poly.type
_entity_poly.pdbx_seq_one_letter_code
_entity_poly.pdbx_strand_id
1 'polypeptide(L)'
;MKFDLRIISHTLSCQGIKADVAAGEFARSVDESKLYRDKLKGVLISKLNMNQRYKEIMGLGFDCNATQLNAPFIVVMGHEAVLYNLTKTSADPYILYEATTLSFPSSVEDIKNNGIADLIRALRKIKVRIFP
;
A
#
# COMPACT_ATOMS: atom_id res chain seq x y z
N MET A 1 15.47 21.34 13.14
CA MET A 1 14.63 20.30 13.76
C MET A 1 14.40 19.20 12.72
N LYS A 2 14.79 17.95 13.00
CA LYS A 2 14.83 16.85 12.01
C LYS A 2 13.71 15.87 12.38
N PHE A 3 12.58 15.94 11.68
CA PHE A 3 11.51 14.97 11.85
C PHE A 3 11.80 13.78 10.94
N ASP A 4 12.15 12.65 11.55
CA ASP A 4 12.35 11.37 10.88
C ASP A 4 11.37 10.41 11.57
N LEU A 5 10.10 10.42 11.14
CA LEU A 5 9.08 9.55 11.70
C LEU A 5 9.13 8.21 10.97
N ARG A 6 9.68 7.20 11.64
CA ARG A 6 9.69 5.82 11.15
C ARG A 6 8.79 4.98 12.04
N ILE A 7 7.69 4.51 11.49
CA ILE A 7 6.82 3.56 12.16
C ILE A 7 7.15 2.18 11.60
N ILE A 8 7.87 1.38 12.39
CA ILE A 8 8.16 -0.03 12.10
C ILE A 8 7.42 -0.83 13.17
N SER A 9 6.43 -1.61 12.75
CA SER A 9 5.78 -2.59 13.62
C SER A 9 6.00 -3.98 13.04
N HIS A 10 6.69 -4.83 13.80
CA HIS A 10 6.76 -6.26 13.57
C HIS A 10 5.85 -6.94 14.58
N THR A 11 5.06 -7.90 14.13
CA THR A 11 4.40 -8.86 15.03
C THR A 11 4.64 -10.27 14.51
N LEU A 12 5.35 -11.04 15.31
CA LEU A 12 5.36 -12.50 15.26
C LEU A 12 4.27 -12.95 16.23
N SER A 13 3.06 -13.25 15.76
CA SER A 13 2.26 -14.32 16.38
C SER A 13 0.98 -14.60 15.62
N CYS A 14 0.86 -15.88 15.27
CA CYS A 14 -0.28 -16.76 15.48
C CYS A 14 -1.54 -16.11 16.09
N GLN A 15 -2.67 -16.36 15.40
CA GLN A 15 -4.06 -16.26 15.86
C GLN A 15 -4.65 -14.86 16.12
N GLY A 16 -5.66 -14.52 15.29
CA GLY A 16 -6.84 -13.80 15.77
C GLY A 16 -6.96 -12.30 15.49
N ILE A 17 -5.97 -11.62 14.90
CA ILE A 17 -6.04 -10.16 14.71
C ILE A 17 -5.98 -9.80 13.22
N LYS A 18 -7.04 -9.16 12.71
CA LYS A 18 -7.08 -8.54 11.38
C LYS A 18 -6.16 -7.32 11.39
N ALA A 19 -5.02 -7.40 10.71
CA ALA A 19 -4.10 -6.28 10.57
C ALA A 19 -4.21 -5.68 9.15
N ASP A 20 -4.53 -4.39 9.07
CA ASP A 20 -4.35 -3.59 7.87
C ASP A 20 -2.85 -3.24 7.74
N VAL A 21 -2.26 -3.65 6.62
CA VAL A 21 -0.82 -3.50 6.34
C VAL A 21 -0.64 -2.29 5.42
N ALA A 22 0.11 -1.27 5.85
CA ALA A 22 0.51 -0.16 5.00
C ALA A 22 1.93 0.32 5.35
N ALA A 23 2.76 0.56 4.33
CA ALA A 23 4.08 1.17 4.44
C ALA A 23 4.08 2.53 3.70
N GLY A 24 4.76 3.54 4.23
CA GLY A 24 4.92 4.85 3.57
C GLY A 24 6.10 5.64 4.12
N GLU A 25 6.86 6.30 3.22
CA GLU A 25 8.01 7.15 3.54
C GLU A 25 7.77 8.59 3.05
N PHE A 26 7.99 9.61 3.87
CA PHE A 26 7.87 11.02 3.44
C PHE A 26 9.22 11.59 2.95
N ALA A 27 9.29 12.05 1.69
CA ALA A 27 10.48 12.71 1.14
C ALA A 27 10.51 14.23 1.40
N ARG A 28 11.69 14.80 1.71
CA ARG A 28 11.92 16.25 1.89
C ARG A 28 11.77 17.06 0.60
N SER A 29 12.13 16.47 -0.53
CA SER A 29 12.03 17.05 -1.86
C SER A 29 11.52 15.98 -2.83
N VAL A 30 10.65 16.37 -3.75
CA VAL A 30 10.20 15.48 -4.82
C VAL A 30 11.33 15.34 -5.82
N ASP A 31 11.79 14.11 -6.03
CA ASP A 31 12.80 13.74 -7.01
C ASP A 31 12.23 12.60 -7.84
N GLU A 32 12.14 12.78 -9.15
CA GLU A 32 11.61 11.77 -10.09
C GLU A 32 12.36 10.45 -9.96
N SER A 33 13.67 10.50 -9.73
CA SER A 33 14.50 9.33 -9.55
C SER A 33 14.16 8.60 -8.24
N LYS A 34 13.79 9.33 -7.18
CA LYS A 34 13.30 8.75 -5.93
C LYS A 34 11.93 8.12 -6.12
N LEU A 35 10.99 8.85 -6.72
CA LEU A 35 9.65 8.33 -7.01
C LEU A 35 9.72 7.02 -7.80
N TYR A 36 10.56 6.96 -8.84
CA TYR A 36 10.77 5.75 -9.61
C TYR A 36 11.36 4.61 -8.77
N ARG A 37 12.42 4.87 -7.99
CA ARG A 37 13.06 3.85 -7.13
C ARG A 37 12.08 3.30 -6.09
N ASP A 38 11.30 4.15 -5.44
CA ASP A 38 10.38 3.74 -4.40
C ASP A 38 9.15 3.03 -4.99
N LYS A 39 8.66 3.46 -6.15
CA LYS A 39 7.67 2.72 -6.95
C LYS A 39 8.19 1.33 -7.32
N LEU A 40 9.42 1.21 -7.82
CA LEU A 40 10.03 -0.07 -8.19
C LEU A 40 10.16 -1.01 -6.98
N LYS A 41 10.66 -0.51 -5.84
CA LYS A 41 10.71 -1.27 -4.59
C LYS A 41 9.32 -1.75 -4.17
N GLY A 42 8.33 -0.86 -4.20
CA GLY A 42 6.94 -1.17 -3.88
C GLY A 42 6.39 -2.30 -4.74
N VAL A 43 6.63 -2.27 -6.05
CA VAL A 43 6.25 -3.35 -6.98
C VAL A 43 6.92 -4.68 -6.63
N LEU A 44 8.24 -4.68 -6.40
CA LEU A 44 8.99 -5.90 -6.11
C LEU A 44 8.54 -6.56 -4.80
N ILE A 45 8.38 -5.78 -3.73
CA ILE A 45 7.89 -6.26 -2.44
C ILE A 45 6.45 -6.77 -2.56
N SER A 46 5.59 -6.02 -3.24
CA SER A 46 4.19 -6.42 -3.47
C SER A 46 4.10 -7.73 -4.26
N LYS A 47 4.92 -7.90 -5.30
CA LYS A 47 5.00 -9.15 -6.08
C LYS A 47 5.46 -10.33 -5.20
N LEU A 48 6.48 -10.14 -4.38
CA LEU A 48 6.98 -11.15 -3.46
C LEU A 48 5.88 -11.57 -2.48
N ASN A 49 5.22 -10.60 -1.84
CA ASN A 49 4.14 -10.82 -0.89
C ASN A 49 2.95 -11.54 -1.54
N MET A 50 2.53 -11.12 -2.76
CA MET A 50 1.47 -11.82 -3.50
C MET A 50 1.82 -13.27 -3.76
N ASN A 51 3.04 -13.56 -4.18
CA ASN A 51 3.49 -14.92 -4.48
C ASN A 51 3.57 -15.80 -3.24
N GLN A 52 4.09 -15.26 -2.15
CA GLN A 52 4.13 -15.96 -0.89
C GLN A 52 2.70 -16.25 -0.40
N ARG A 53 1.81 -15.25 -0.46
CA ARG A 53 0.43 -15.41 -0.02
C ARG A 53 -0.35 -16.40 -0.86
N TYR A 54 -0.17 -16.39 -2.18
CA TYR A 54 -0.76 -17.38 -3.08
C TYR A 54 -0.31 -18.80 -2.71
N LYS A 55 0.98 -19.01 -2.48
CA LYS A 55 1.52 -20.31 -2.04
C LYS A 55 0.95 -20.76 -0.69
N GLU A 56 0.85 -19.84 0.27
CA GLU A 56 0.26 -20.13 1.59
C GLU A 56 -1.22 -20.55 1.46
N ILE A 57 -2.03 -19.83 0.67
CA ILE A 57 -3.45 -20.14 0.49
C ILE A 57 -3.63 -21.50 -0.22
N MET A 58 -2.87 -21.74 -1.29
CA MET A 58 -2.90 -23.04 -1.99
C MET A 58 -2.44 -24.19 -1.08
N GLY A 59 -1.44 -23.95 -0.22
CA GLY A 59 -0.96 -24.93 0.76
C GLY A 59 -1.97 -25.27 1.86
N LEU A 60 -2.91 -24.37 2.13
CA LEU A 60 -4.04 -24.59 3.04
C LEU A 60 -5.23 -25.30 2.38
N GLY A 61 -5.14 -25.62 1.08
CA GLY A 61 -6.19 -26.33 0.34
C GLY A 61 -7.35 -25.45 -0.12
N PHE A 62 -7.24 -24.13 -0.01
CA PHE A 62 -8.22 -23.21 -0.57
C PHE A 62 -7.97 -23.02 -2.06
N ASP A 63 -9.03 -23.12 -2.85
CA ASP A 63 -9.00 -22.71 -4.25
C ASP A 63 -9.07 -21.18 -4.32
N CYS A 64 -7.91 -20.55 -4.48
CA CYS A 64 -7.83 -19.10 -4.70
C CYS A 64 -7.43 -18.83 -6.14
N ASN A 65 -8.28 -18.11 -6.87
CA ASN A 65 -7.88 -17.61 -8.16
C ASN A 65 -6.85 -16.48 -7.95
N ALA A 66 -5.67 -16.61 -8.55
CA ALA A 66 -4.60 -15.63 -8.46
C ALA A 66 -5.04 -14.22 -8.87
N THR A 67 -6.07 -14.10 -9.71
CA THR A 67 -6.65 -12.81 -10.13
C THR A 67 -7.43 -12.08 -9.04
N GLN A 68 -7.73 -12.76 -7.93
CA GLN A 68 -8.44 -12.17 -6.80
C GLN A 68 -7.47 -11.57 -5.76
N LEU A 69 -6.17 -11.84 -5.89
CA LEU A 69 -5.13 -11.26 -5.04
C LEU A 69 -4.79 -9.86 -5.53
N ASN A 70 -4.78 -8.93 -4.57
CA ASN A 70 -4.42 -7.54 -4.76
C ASN A 70 -3.39 -7.15 -3.71
N ALA A 71 -2.33 -6.49 -4.12
CA ALA A 71 -1.33 -5.93 -3.22
C ALA A 71 -1.26 -4.40 -3.39
N PRO A 72 -2.05 -3.65 -2.59
CA PRO A 72 -1.97 -2.21 -2.59
C PRO A 72 -0.71 -1.73 -1.88
N PHE A 73 -0.11 -0.65 -2.36
CA PHE A 73 0.99 0.04 -1.68
C PHE A 73 0.96 1.54 -1.97
N ILE A 74 1.43 2.35 -1.03
CA ILE A 74 1.47 3.81 -1.16
C ILE A 74 2.92 4.24 -1.40
N VAL A 75 3.12 5.16 -2.33
CA VAL A 75 4.36 5.94 -2.43
C VAL A 75 4.05 7.37 -2.03
N VAL A 76 4.73 7.87 -1.00
CA VAL A 76 4.53 9.21 -0.47
C VAL A 76 5.70 10.11 -0.90
N MET A 77 5.39 11.28 -1.45
CA MET A 77 6.36 12.27 -1.93
C MET A 77 5.95 13.67 -1.43
N GLY A 78 6.61 14.16 -0.39
CA GLY A 78 6.23 15.43 0.24
C GLY A 78 4.82 15.37 0.85
N HIS A 79 3.95 16.30 0.45
CA HIS A 79 2.54 16.33 0.89
C HIS A 79 1.61 15.58 -0.07
N GLU A 80 2.14 14.82 -1.02
CA GLU A 80 1.35 14.02 -1.94
C GLU A 80 1.67 12.54 -1.75
N ALA A 81 0.72 11.68 -2.06
CA ALA A 81 0.96 10.26 -2.19
C ALA A 81 0.17 9.67 -3.35
N VAL A 82 0.71 8.59 -3.89
CA VAL A 82 0.07 7.81 -4.93
C VAL A 82 -0.17 6.41 -4.38
N LEU A 83 -1.44 6.00 -4.38
CA LEU A 83 -1.84 4.64 -4.08
C LEU A 83 -1.76 3.83 -5.37
N TYR A 84 -0.91 2.82 -5.37
CA TYR A 84 -0.84 1.82 -6.41
C TYR A 84 -1.51 0.53 -5.97
N ASN A 85 -1.98 -0.26 -6.93
CA ASN A 85 -2.35 -1.64 -6.70
C ASN A 85 -1.69 -2.56 -7.72
N LEU A 86 -1.07 -3.63 -7.23
CA LEU A 86 -0.55 -4.70 -8.04
C LEU A 86 -1.56 -5.85 -8.06
N THR A 87 -1.92 -6.30 -9.25
CA THR A 87 -2.80 -7.46 -9.45
C THR A 87 -2.16 -8.43 -10.42
N LYS A 88 -2.54 -9.71 -10.33
CA LYS A 88 -2.10 -10.75 -11.26
C LYS A 88 -3.23 -11.04 -12.23
N THR A 89 -2.94 -11.13 -13.52
CA THR A 89 -3.95 -11.49 -14.52
C THR A 89 -4.04 -13.00 -14.69
N SER A 90 -5.12 -13.47 -15.30
CA SER A 90 -5.31 -14.89 -15.64
C SER A 90 -4.25 -15.41 -16.61
N ALA A 91 -3.64 -14.52 -17.40
CA ALA A 91 -2.58 -14.84 -18.36
C ALA A 91 -1.16 -14.87 -17.75
N ASP A 92 -1.04 -14.73 -16.42
CA ASP A 92 0.21 -14.69 -15.62
C ASP A 92 0.91 -13.32 -15.42
N PRO A 93 0.84 -12.27 -16.28
CA PRO A 93 1.53 -11.03 -15.98
C PRO A 93 0.89 -10.28 -14.81
N TYR A 94 1.74 -9.53 -14.10
CA TYR A 94 1.30 -8.57 -13.09
C TYR A 94 1.01 -7.24 -13.75
N ILE A 95 -0.12 -6.64 -13.37
CA ILE A 95 -0.49 -5.29 -13.78
C ILE A 95 -0.39 -4.39 -12.56
N LEU A 96 0.33 -3.29 -12.73
CA LEU A 96 0.34 -2.18 -11.79
C LEU A 96 -0.60 -1.10 -12.32
N TYR A 97 -1.52 -0.65 -11.48
CA TYR A 97 -2.35 0.51 -11.79
C TYR A 97 -2.34 1.52 -10.64
N GLU A 98 -2.47 2.78 -11.00
CA GLU A 98 -2.65 3.87 -10.05
C GLU A 98 -4.11 3.93 -9.63
N ALA A 99 -4.39 3.71 -8.34
CA ALA A 99 -5.75 3.65 -7.83
C ALA A 99 -6.27 5.03 -7.42
N THR A 100 -5.42 5.87 -6.84
CA THR A 100 -5.74 7.26 -6.49
C THR A 100 -4.46 8.02 -6.14
N THR A 101 -4.48 9.32 -6.38
CA THR A 101 -3.55 10.26 -5.76
C THR A 101 -4.25 10.92 -4.59
N LEU A 102 -3.49 11.26 -3.55
CA LEU A 102 -3.98 11.88 -2.33
C LEU A 102 -2.99 12.94 -1.87
N SER A 103 -3.50 13.99 -1.21
CA SER A 103 -2.68 15.04 -0.63
C SER A 103 -2.90 15.07 0.88
N PHE A 104 -1.82 15.18 1.63
CA PHE A 104 -1.86 15.42 3.06
C PHE A 104 -2.21 16.90 3.29
N PRO A 105 -3.14 17.21 4.20
CA PRO A 105 -3.43 18.60 4.54
C PRO A 105 -2.17 19.27 5.06
N SER A 106 -1.83 20.41 4.48
CA SER A 106 -0.60 21.16 4.74
C SER A 106 -0.85 22.43 5.56
N SER A 107 -2.12 22.85 5.67
CA SER A 107 -2.54 24.04 6.40
C SER A 107 -3.71 23.76 7.36
N VAL A 108 -3.91 24.65 8.33
CA VAL A 108 -5.09 24.61 9.21
C VAL A 108 -6.39 24.77 8.41
N GLU A 109 -6.33 25.51 7.31
CA GLU A 109 -7.45 25.69 6.40
C GLU A 109 -7.79 24.38 5.68
N ASP A 110 -6.79 23.62 5.23
CA ASP A 110 -6.97 22.29 4.63
C ASP A 110 -7.63 21.33 5.63
N ILE A 111 -7.23 21.40 6.91
CA ILE A 111 -7.82 20.59 7.98
C ILE A 111 -9.30 20.98 8.20
N LYS A 112 -9.59 22.29 8.28
CA LYS A 112 -10.97 22.79 8.45
C LYS A 112 -11.86 22.43 7.26
N ASN A 113 -11.29 22.38 6.07
CA ASN A 113 -11.98 22.00 4.83
C ASN A 113 -12.01 20.48 4.61
N ASN A 114 -12.23 19.70 5.68
CA ASN A 114 -12.36 18.24 5.65
C ASN A 114 -11.14 17.44 5.16
N GLY A 115 -9.94 18.04 5.05
CA GLY A 115 -8.76 17.35 4.50
C GLY A 115 -8.38 16.06 5.22
N ILE A 116 -8.60 15.97 6.54
CA ILE A 116 -8.41 14.72 7.31
C ILE A 116 -9.44 13.65 6.91
N ALA A 117 -10.71 14.02 6.75
CA ALA A 117 -11.77 13.08 6.39
C ALA A 117 -11.57 12.53 4.97
N ASP A 118 -11.11 13.37 4.04
CA ASP A 118 -10.80 12.98 2.68
C ASP A 118 -9.59 12.05 2.62
N LEU A 119 -8.54 12.34 3.41
CA LEU A 119 -7.39 11.45 3.57
C LEU A 119 -7.82 10.07 4.10
N ILE A 120 -8.64 10.03 5.15
CA ILE A 120 -9.19 8.78 5.69
C ILE A 120 -9.99 8.03 4.61
N ARG A 121 -10.83 8.74 3.85
CA ARG A 121 -11.63 8.14 2.76
C ARG A 121 -10.75 7.55 1.66
N ALA A 122 -9.65 8.22 1.31
CA ALA A 122 -8.66 7.72 0.36
C ALA A 122 -7.95 6.47 0.89
N LEU A 123 -7.50 6.50 2.15
CA LEU A 123 -6.81 5.37 2.79
C LEU A 123 -7.73 4.16 2.98
N ARG A 124 -9.05 4.34 3.14
CA ARG A 124 -10.02 3.22 3.15
C ARG A 124 -10.06 2.40 1.86
N LYS A 125 -9.51 2.91 0.76
CA LYS A 125 -9.33 2.13 -0.48
C LYS A 125 -8.24 1.06 -0.34
N ILE A 126 -7.34 1.23 0.63
CA ILE A 126 -6.30 0.28 1.01
C ILE A 126 -6.94 -0.70 1.99
N LYS A 127 -7.79 -1.58 1.47
CA LYS A 127 -8.29 -2.71 2.24
C LYS A 127 -7.60 -3.96 1.76
N VAL A 128 -6.85 -4.59 2.66
CA VAL A 128 -6.39 -5.96 2.45
C VAL A 128 -7.64 -6.85 2.53
N ARG A 129 -8.08 -7.43 1.42
CA ARG A 129 -9.06 -8.52 1.47
C ARG A 129 -8.35 -9.73 2.08
N ILE A 130 -8.48 -9.89 3.39
CA ILE A 130 -8.14 -11.13 4.08
C ILE A 130 -9.23 -12.13 3.69
N PHE A 131 -8.88 -13.09 2.82
CA PHE A 131 -9.75 -14.22 2.55
C PHE A 131 -9.94 -15.03 3.84
N PRO A 132 -11.18 -15.51 4.13
CA PRO A 132 -11.44 -16.43 5.23
C PRO A 132 -10.74 -17.78 5.01
#